data_AF-A0A9E4EWT1-F1
#
_entry.id   AF-A0A9E4EWT1-F1
#
_cell.length_a   1.000
_cell.length_b   1.000
_cell.length_c   1.000
_cell.angle_alpha   90.00
_cell.angle_beta   90.00
_cell.angle_gamma   90.00
#
_symmetry.space_group_name_H-M   'P 1'
#
loop_
_entity.id
_entity.type
_entity.pdbx_description
1 polymer ?
#
loop_
_entity_poly.entity_id
_entity_poly.type
_entity_poly.pdbx_seq_one_letter_code
_entity_poly.pdbx_strand_id
1 'polypeptide(L)'
;MLAATGAGAWYAAEHLALPWLLLILFFHGTFYAFLLNGFHELCHSTVFKSKFLNYFFLRVFSFLGAYNHIHFWTSHTEHHKYTLHPPDDLEVVLPAQLRLVDFLKSAIVNPWGLYARYKTTWRRARGKLEGEWELAIFPESDPDKRRRLIRWDRFLLVGHALIVVVSLYFGLWMVPVLITLAPFYGGWLLCRTTCRTFGSAPAQSS
;
A
#
# COMPACT_ATOMS: atom_id res chain seq x y z
N MET A 1 -14.58 -10.24 5.88
CA MET A 1 -13.29 -10.86 6.26
C MET A 1 -12.48 -9.97 7.19
N LEU A 2 -12.09 -8.75 6.81
CA LEU A 2 -11.33 -7.84 7.69
C LEU A 2 -11.98 -7.60 9.07
N ALA A 3 -13.29 -7.31 9.10
CA ALA A 3 -14.00 -7.13 10.36
C ALA A 3 -14.02 -8.40 11.22
N ALA A 4 -14.19 -9.57 10.60
CA ALA A 4 -14.22 -10.85 11.30
C ALA A 4 -12.84 -11.22 11.88
N THR A 5 -11.77 -11.08 11.10
CA THR A 5 -10.41 -11.35 11.59
C THR A 5 -9.92 -10.28 12.56
N GLY A 6 -10.37 -9.03 12.40
CA GLY A 6 -10.11 -7.95 13.36
C GLY A 6 -10.80 -8.19 14.71
N ALA A 7 -12.09 -8.55 14.69
CA ALA A 7 -12.83 -8.92 15.90
C ALA A 7 -12.24 -10.17 16.57
N GLY A 8 -11.83 -11.16 15.76
CA GLY A 8 -11.15 -12.35 16.26
C GLY A 8 -9.79 -12.04 16.91
N ALA A 9 -9.01 -11.13 16.31
CA ALA A 9 -7.73 -10.69 16.90
C ALA A 9 -7.96 -9.93 18.21
N TRP A 10 -9.00 -9.09 18.27
CA TRP A 10 -9.38 -8.38 19.49
C TRP A 10 -9.75 -9.36 20.61
N TYR A 11 -10.65 -10.30 20.32
CA TYR A 11 -11.04 -11.35 21.25
C TYR A 11 -9.82 -12.16 21.73
N ALA A 12 -8.91 -12.49 20.81
CA ALA A 12 -7.69 -13.23 21.15
C ALA A 12 -6.75 -12.43 22.06
N ALA A 13 -6.68 -11.11 21.91
CA ALA A 13 -5.87 -10.26 22.77
C ALA A 13 -6.40 -10.18 24.21
N GLU A 14 -7.71 -10.34 24.41
CA GLU A 14 -8.34 -10.28 25.73
C GLU A 14 -8.44 -11.65 26.40
N HIS A 15 -8.55 -12.74 25.62
CA HIS A 15 -8.96 -14.05 26.15
C HIS A 15 -8.03 -15.21 25.83
N LEU A 16 -7.08 -15.06 24.91
CA LEU A 16 -6.22 -16.18 24.47
C LEU A 16 -4.75 -15.91 24.76
N ALA A 17 -3.96 -16.99 24.80
CA ALA A 17 -2.51 -16.88 24.91
C ALA A 17 -1.89 -16.22 23.66
N LEU A 18 -0.74 -15.58 23.85
CA LEU A 18 -0.01 -14.84 22.82
C LEU A 18 0.14 -15.57 21.47
N PRO A 19 0.44 -16.88 21.39
CA PRO A 19 0.56 -17.57 20.10
C PRO A 19 -0.71 -17.53 19.24
N TRP A 20 -1.89 -17.62 19.86
CA TRP A 20 -3.17 -17.56 19.16
C TRP A 20 -3.46 -16.15 18.64
N LEU A 21 -3.14 -15.12 19.43
CA LEU A 21 -3.22 -13.73 18.98
C LEU A 21 -2.32 -13.50 17.76
N LEU A 22 -1.05 -13.93 17.83
CA LEU A 22 -0.10 -13.77 16.71
C LEU A 22 -0.56 -14.49 15.44
N LEU A 23 -1.14 -15.70 15.58
CA LEU A 23 -1.68 -16.45 14.46
C LEU A 23 -2.88 -15.73 13.81
N ILE A 24 -3.81 -15.21 14.60
CA ILE A 24 -4.98 -14.50 14.08
C ILE A 24 -4.56 -13.16 13.45
N LEU A 25 -3.60 -12.44 14.06
CA LEU A 25 -3.00 -11.25 13.46
C LEU A 25 -2.34 -11.57 12.12
N PHE A 26 -1.59 -12.67 12.03
CA PHE A 26 -0.99 -13.09 10.76
C PHE A 26 -2.04 -13.26 9.65
N PHE A 27 -3.16 -13.94 9.93
CA PHE A 27 -4.27 -14.05 8.97
C PHE A 27 -4.93 -12.72 8.65
N HIS A 28 -5.15 -11.87 9.67
CA HIS A 28 -5.70 -10.54 9.47
C HIS A 28 -4.85 -9.73 8.48
N GLY A 29 -3.53 -9.74 8.67
CA GLY A 29 -2.57 -9.10 7.78
C GLY A 29 -2.55 -9.71 6.38
N THR A 30 -2.69 -11.04 6.27
CA THR A 30 -2.85 -11.69 4.96
C THR A 30 -4.05 -11.14 4.21
N PHE A 31 -5.24 -11.06 4.83
CA PHE A 31 -6.40 -10.45 4.15
C PHE A 31 -6.18 -8.97 3.82
N TYR A 32 -5.48 -8.24 4.69
CA TYR A 32 -5.17 -6.84 4.48
C TYR A 32 -4.23 -6.63 3.28
N ALA A 33 -3.25 -7.51 3.08
CA ALA A 33 -2.34 -7.46 1.94
C ALA A 33 -3.09 -7.55 0.60
N PHE A 34 -4.14 -8.36 0.51
CA PHE A 34 -4.97 -8.49 -0.70
C PHE A 34 -5.81 -7.24 -1.02
N LEU A 35 -5.92 -6.27 -0.10
CA LEU A 35 -6.49 -4.97 -0.45
C LEU A 35 -5.71 -4.27 -1.57
N LEU A 36 -4.42 -4.57 -1.73
CA LEU A 36 -3.64 -4.05 -2.86
C LEU A 36 -4.25 -4.42 -4.22
N ASN A 37 -4.72 -5.66 -4.37
CA ASN A 37 -5.33 -6.11 -5.63
C ASN A 37 -6.65 -5.40 -5.86
N GLY A 38 -7.50 -5.30 -4.83
CA GLY A 38 -8.75 -4.53 -4.92
C GLY A 38 -8.50 -3.04 -5.23
N PHE A 39 -7.47 -2.45 -4.62
CA PHE A 39 -7.04 -1.08 -4.92
C PHE A 39 -6.61 -0.92 -6.37
N HIS A 40 -5.83 -1.86 -6.91
CA HIS A 40 -5.40 -1.85 -8.32
C HIS A 40 -6.62 -1.85 -9.24
N GLU A 41 -7.53 -2.81 -9.07
CA GLU A 41 -8.72 -2.90 -9.93
C GLU A 41 -9.64 -1.69 -9.79
N LEU A 42 -9.80 -1.15 -8.57
CA LEU A 42 -10.60 0.05 -8.34
C LEU A 42 -10.00 1.31 -8.99
N CYS A 43 -8.68 1.36 -9.21
CA CYS A 43 -8.07 2.47 -9.94
C CYS A 43 -8.55 2.52 -11.40
N HIS A 44 -8.80 1.36 -12.02
CA HIS A 44 -9.34 1.26 -13.38
C HIS A 44 -10.80 1.74 -13.50
N SER A 45 -11.49 1.95 -12.37
CA SER A 45 -12.86 2.46 -12.32
C SER A 45 -13.92 1.60 -13.04
N THR A 46 -13.65 0.29 -13.20
CA THR A 46 -14.50 -0.68 -13.92
C THR A 46 -15.16 -1.72 -13.02
N VAL A 47 -14.79 -1.78 -11.73
CA VAL A 47 -15.29 -2.79 -10.78
C VAL A 47 -16.80 -2.68 -10.58
N PHE A 48 -17.31 -1.45 -10.41
CA PHE A 48 -18.74 -1.18 -10.28
C PHE A 48 -19.29 -0.45 -11.49
N LYS A 49 -20.58 -0.67 -11.81
CA LYS A 49 -21.30 0.15 -12.80
C LYS A 49 -21.42 1.62 -12.38
N SER A 50 -21.50 1.89 -11.08
CA SER A 50 -21.61 3.25 -10.53
C SER A 50 -20.23 3.88 -10.34
N LYS A 51 -20.02 5.05 -10.96
CA LYS A 51 -18.81 5.85 -10.76
C LYS A 51 -18.59 6.25 -9.30
N PHE A 52 -19.67 6.59 -8.59
CA PHE A 52 -19.59 6.94 -7.18
C PHE A 52 -19.03 5.80 -6.33
N LEU A 53 -19.49 4.57 -6.55
CA LEU A 53 -19.03 3.41 -5.79
C LEU A 53 -17.55 3.13 -6.04
N ASN A 54 -17.09 3.20 -7.30
CA ASN A 54 -15.66 3.06 -7.61
C ASN A 54 -14.82 4.09 -6.84
N TYR A 55 -15.20 5.37 -6.90
CA TYR A 55 -14.45 6.42 -6.20
C TYR A 55 -14.50 6.31 -4.67
N PHE A 56 -15.64 5.90 -4.11
CA PHE A 56 -15.78 5.71 -2.68
C PHE A 56 -14.87 4.56 -2.20
N PHE A 57 -15.00 3.38 -2.79
CA PHE A 57 -14.20 2.22 -2.38
C PHE A 57 -12.72 2.39 -2.70
N LEU A 58 -12.36 3.05 -3.80
CA LEU A 58 -10.96 3.39 -4.09
C LEU A 58 -10.35 4.20 -2.94
N ARG A 59 -11.05 5.21 -2.42
CA ARG A 59 -10.57 6.03 -1.29
C ARG A 59 -10.49 5.23 0.00
N VAL A 60 -11.46 4.35 0.26
CA VAL A 60 -11.45 3.45 1.44
C VAL A 60 -10.23 2.53 1.38
N PHE A 61 -10.00 1.84 0.26
CA PHE A 61 -8.86 0.93 0.09
C PHE A 61 -7.53 1.68 0.11
N SER A 62 -7.49 2.86 -0.51
CA SER A 62 -6.34 3.76 -0.44
C SER A 62 -6.01 4.15 1.00
N PHE A 63 -7.02 4.51 1.79
CA PHE A 63 -6.83 4.88 3.19
C PHE A 63 -6.36 3.68 4.01
N LEU A 64 -7.11 2.57 3.99
CA LEU A 64 -6.78 1.37 4.75
C LEU A 64 -5.36 0.89 4.46
N GLY A 65 -4.97 0.84 3.18
CA GLY A 65 -3.65 0.38 2.78
C GLY A 65 -2.55 1.43 2.81
N ALA A 66 -2.84 2.67 3.24
CA ALA A 66 -1.94 3.82 3.16
C ALA A 66 -1.36 4.07 1.74
N TYR A 67 -2.19 3.89 0.71
CA TYR A 67 -1.85 4.12 -0.70
C TYR A 67 -2.28 5.49 -1.19
N ASN A 68 -1.53 6.05 -2.14
CA ASN A 68 -1.91 7.27 -2.83
C ASN A 68 -2.45 6.91 -4.22
N HIS A 69 -3.78 6.85 -4.37
CA HIS A 69 -4.43 6.54 -5.64
C HIS A 69 -4.11 7.55 -6.75
N ILE A 70 -3.83 8.81 -6.42
CA ILE A 70 -3.47 9.83 -7.42
C ILE A 70 -2.10 9.52 -8.00
N HIS A 71 -1.13 9.19 -7.13
CA HIS A 71 0.19 8.73 -7.56
C HIS A 71 0.07 7.47 -8.41
N PHE A 72 -0.61 6.44 -7.90
CA PHE A 72 -0.70 5.15 -8.57
C PHE A 72 -1.39 5.26 -9.93
N TRP A 73 -2.57 5.90 -10.01
CA TRP A 73 -3.26 6.09 -11.27
C TRP A 73 -2.43 6.86 -12.29
N THR A 74 -1.76 7.93 -11.85
CA THR A 74 -0.90 8.74 -12.71
C THR A 74 0.26 7.92 -13.26
N SER A 75 0.99 7.22 -12.38
CA SER A 75 2.10 6.35 -12.78
C SER A 75 1.61 5.28 -13.74
N HIS A 76 0.58 4.53 -13.33
CA HIS A 76 0.08 3.37 -14.05
C HIS A 76 -0.43 3.72 -15.44
N THR A 77 -1.08 4.87 -15.58
CA THR A 77 -1.52 5.38 -16.89
C THR A 77 -0.33 5.70 -17.80
N GLU A 78 0.74 6.30 -17.28
CA GLU A 78 1.95 6.57 -18.08
C GLU A 78 2.70 5.26 -18.41
N HIS A 79 2.80 4.33 -17.46
CA HIS A 79 3.37 3.00 -17.69
C HIS A 79 2.69 2.28 -18.86
N HIS A 80 1.36 2.21 -18.90
CA HIS A 80 0.64 1.53 -19.99
C HIS A 80 0.81 2.17 -21.38
N LYS A 81 1.25 3.44 -21.46
CA LYS A 81 1.55 4.06 -22.75
C LYS A 81 2.89 3.61 -23.32
N TYR A 82 3.85 3.34 -22.44
CA TYR A 82 5.26 3.10 -22.79
C TYR A 82 5.83 1.85 -22.12
N THR A 83 4.98 0.84 -21.87
CA THR A 83 5.29 -0.35 -21.07
C THR A 83 6.65 -0.96 -21.41
N LEU A 84 7.58 -0.96 -20.45
CA LEU A 84 8.94 -1.50 -20.59
C LEU A 84 9.79 -0.85 -21.69
N HIS A 85 9.49 0.41 -22.03
CA HIS A 85 10.28 1.21 -22.97
C HIS A 85 10.97 2.38 -22.24
N PRO A 86 12.17 2.16 -21.67
CA PRO A 86 13.01 3.26 -21.22
C PRO A 86 13.35 4.19 -22.40
N PRO A 87 13.47 5.51 -22.19
CA PRO A 87 13.39 6.22 -20.91
C PRO A 87 11.97 6.58 -20.45
N ASP A 88 10.95 6.26 -21.23
CA ASP A 88 9.58 6.77 -21.07
C ASP A 88 8.77 6.03 -19.98
N ASP A 89 9.17 4.82 -19.61
CA ASP A 89 8.61 4.05 -18.49
C ASP A 89 9.67 3.75 -17.42
N LEU A 90 9.45 4.30 -16.23
CA LEU A 90 10.26 4.07 -15.04
C LEU A 90 9.44 3.54 -13.85
N GLU A 91 8.19 3.11 -14.08
CA GLU A 91 7.36 2.48 -13.03
C GLU A 91 7.90 1.10 -12.65
N VAL A 92 8.33 0.33 -13.66
CA VAL A 92 8.89 -1.01 -13.48
C VAL A 92 10.29 -1.06 -14.10
N VAL A 93 11.31 -0.98 -13.25
CA VAL A 93 12.71 -1.11 -13.71
C VAL A 93 13.10 -2.59 -13.70
N LEU A 94 13.36 -3.15 -14.89
CA LEU A 94 13.85 -4.51 -15.07
C LEU A 94 15.37 -4.53 -15.34
N PRO A 95 16.09 -5.59 -14.94
CA PRO A 95 15.60 -6.81 -14.26
C PRO A 95 15.48 -6.65 -12.74
N ALA A 96 14.34 -7.08 -12.18
CA ALA A 96 14.13 -7.12 -10.74
C ALA A 96 14.63 -8.46 -10.15
N GLN A 97 15.73 -8.44 -9.39
CA GLN A 97 16.22 -9.63 -8.68
C GLN A 97 15.53 -9.77 -7.33
N LEU A 98 14.66 -10.78 -7.19
CA LEU A 98 14.02 -11.11 -5.92
C LEU A 98 14.85 -12.13 -5.16
N ARG A 99 15.51 -11.69 -4.09
CA ARG A 99 16.26 -12.61 -3.21
C ARG A 99 15.33 -13.17 -2.13
N LEU A 100 15.58 -14.39 -1.69
CA LEU A 100 14.83 -15.02 -0.59
C LEU A 100 14.82 -14.16 0.69
N VAL A 101 15.91 -13.42 0.93
CA VAL A 101 16.01 -12.48 2.05
C VAL A 101 15.00 -11.34 1.93
N ASP A 102 14.76 -10.81 0.73
CA ASP A 102 13.80 -9.73 0.50
C ASP A 102 12.35 -10.24 0.62
N PHE A 103 12.11 -11.51 0.25
CA PHE A 103 10.85 -12.22 0.52
C PHE A 103 10.61 -12.37 2.03
N LEU A 104 11.57 -12.89 2.80
CA LEU A 104 11.38 -13.13 4.24
C LEU A 104 11.19 -11.81 5.02
N LYS A 105 11.89 -10.74 4.63
CA LYS A 105 11.73 -9.40 5.22
C LYS A 105 10.35 -8.76 4.99
N SER A 106 9.58 -9.27 4.03
CA SER A 106 8.27 -8.72 3.67
C SER A 106 7.10 -9.67 3.96
N ALA A 107 7.36 -10.98 4.08
CA ALA A 107 6.33 -12.01 4.19
C ALA A 107 5.62 -12.06 5.55
N ILE A 108 6.33 -11.90 6.66
CA ILE A 108 5.76 -12.07 8.01
C ILE A 108 5.51 -10.72 8.68
N VAL A 109 6.54 -9.90 8.84
CA VAL A 109 6.45 -8.51 9.31
C VAL A 109 7.39 -7.67 8.45
N ASN A 110 6.91 -6.52 7.97
CA ASN A 110 7.58 -5.67 6.99
C ASN A 110 7.86 -4.26 7.53
N PRO A 111 8.77 -4.11 8.51
CA PRO A 111 9.07 -2.82 9.11
C PRO A 111 9.78 -1.87 8.12
N TRP A 112 10.52 -2.41 7.14
CA TRP A 112 11.13 -1.61 6.07
C TRP A 112 10.07 -1.02 5.13
N GLY A 113 9.06 -1.80 4.76
CA GLY A 113 7.92 -1.32 3.97
C GLY A 113 7.10 -0.27 4.72
N LEU A 114 6.90 -0.45 6.03
CA LEU A 114 6.28 0.56 6.90
C LEU A 114 7.07 1.86 6.86
N TYR A 115 8.37 1.80 7.15
CA TYR A 115 9.24 2.97 7.15
C TYR A 115 9.27 3.66 5.78
N ALA A 116 9.50 2.91 4.70
CA ALA A 116 9.54 3.45 3.35
C ALA A 116 8.21 4.12 2.96
N ARG A 117 7.06 3.48 3.27
CA ARG A 117 5.74 4.03 2.95
C ARG A 117 5.52 5.37 3.62
N TYR A 118 5.74 5.46 4.92
CA TYR A 118 5.49 6.69 5.67
C TYR A 118 6.57 7.75 5.44
N LYS A 119 7.84 7.36 5.20
CA LYS A 119 8.90 8.28 4.78
C LYS A 119 8.54 8.98 3.47
N THR A 120 8.14 8.21 2.46
CA THR A 120 7.74 8.77 1.15
C THR A 120 6.47 9.61 1.26
N THR A 121 5.46 9.13 2.01
CA THR A 121 4.22 9.88 2.24
C THR A 121 4.50 11.21 2.95
N TRP A 122 5.36 11.22 3.96
CA TRP A 122 5.81 12.44 4.65
C TRP A 122 6.57 13.40 3.73
N ARG A 123 7.52 12.89 2.94
CA ARG A 123 8.28 13.68 1.97
C ARG A 123 7.33 14.39 0.99
N ARG A 124 6.41 13.65 0.38
CA ARG A 124 5.45 14.22 -0.58
C ARG A 124 4.42 15.13 0.09
N ALA A 125 3.97 14.84 1.31
CA ALA A 125 3.09 15.75 2.07
C ALA A 125 3.71 17.14 2.32
N ARG A 126 5.05 17.22 2.35
CA ARG A 126 5.82 18.48 2.40
C ARG A 126 6.02 19.14 1.03
N GLY A 127 5.47 18.57 -0.03
CA GLY A 127 5.61 19.06 -1.42
C GLY A 127 6.96 18.74 -2.07
N LYS A 128 7.76 17.86 -1.47
CA LYS A 128 9.06 17.47 -2.03
C LYS A 128 8.88 16.26 -2.95
N LEU A 129 8.94 16.46 -4.26
CA LEU A 129 9.01 15.38 -5.24
C LEU A 129 10.48 15.10 -5.59
N GLU A 130 10.82 13.85 -5.87
CA GLU A 130 12.20 13.44 -6.13
C GLU A 130 12.28 12.35 -7.20
N GLY A 131 13.43 12.28 -7.87
CA GLY A 131 13.65 11.29 -8.93
C GLY A 131 12.99 11.68 -10.25
N GLU A 132 13.54 11.13 -11.33
CA GLU A 132 13.12 11.45 -12.70
C GLU A 132 11.65 11.10 -12.94
N TRP A 133 11.20 9.92 -12.47
CA TRP A 133 9.83 9.46 -12.66
C TRP A 133 8.77 10.35 -11.99
N GLU A 134 8.91 10.66 -10.69
CA GLU A 134 7.91 11.50 -10.00
C GLU A 134 7.84 12.91 -10.62
N LEU A 135 8.99 13.46 -11.02
CA LEU A 135 9.06 14.78 -11.65
C LEU A 135 8.50 14.79 -13.07
N ALA A 136 8.66 13.70 -13.81
CA ALA A 136 8.07 13.53 -15.14
C ALA A 136 6.54 13.42 -15.07
N ILE A 137 6.00 12.57 -14.20
CA ILE A 137 4.55 12.33 -14.13
C ILE A 137 3.80 13.41 -13.32
N PHE A 138 4.50 14.17 -12.48
CA PHE A 138 3.99 15.36 -11.79
C PHE A 138 4.89 16.57 -12.09
N PRO A 139 4.82 17.17 -13.30
CA PRO A 139 5.67 18.29 -13.69
C PRO A 139 5.33 19.58 -12.93
N GLU A 140 6.29 20.52 -12.88
CA GLU A 140 6.08 21.85 -12.25
C GLU A 140 5.02 22.69 -12.95
N SER A 141 4.83 22.45 -14.24
CA SER A 141 3.81 23.09 -15.07
C SER A 141 2.38 22.71 -14.69
N ASP A 142 2.16 21.62 -13.92
CA ASP A 142 0.84 21.20 -13.43
C ASP A 142 0.76 21.27 -11.88
N PRO A 143 0.64 22.48 -11.32
CA PRO A 143 0.60 22.68 -9.87
C PRO A 143 -0.65 22.08 -9.23
N ASP A 144 -1.75 21.93 -9.99
CA ASP A 144 -3.00 21.37 -9.48
C ASP A 144 -2.89 19.86 -9.27
N LYS A 145 -2.26 19.13 -10.20
CA LYS A 145 -1.99 17.70 -10.05
C LYS A 145 -1.08 17.42 -8.86
N ARG A 146 0.00 18.21 -8.69
CA ARG A 146 0.86 18.16 -7.49
C ARG A 146 0.08 18.45 -6.21
N ARG A 147 -0.80 19.45 -6.21
CA ARG A 147 -1.62 19.81 -5.05
C ARG A 147 -2.56 18.68 -4.64
N ARG A 148 -3.19 17.99 -5.59
CA ARG A 148 -4.05 16.83 -5.30
C ARG A 148 -3.25 15.70 -4.65
N LEU A 149 -2.08 15.35 -5.21
CA LEU A 149 -1.16 14.35 -4.66
C LEU A 149 -0.80 14.67 -3.19
N ILE A 150 -0.33 15.90 -2.94
CA ILE A 150 0.10 16.38 -1.62
C ILE A 150 -1.05 16.37 -0.60
N ARG A 151 -2.24 16.82 -1.02
CA ARG A 151 -3.44 16.84 -0.15
C ARG A 151 -3.81 15.43 0.31
N TRP A 152 -3.73 14.44 -0.58
CA TRP A 152 -4.01 13.06 -0.21
C TRP A 152 -2.94 12.49 0.73
N ASP A 153 -1.66 12.74 0.49
CA ASP A 153 -0.60 12.29 1.42
C ASP A 153 -0.77 12.92 2.82
N ARG A 154 -1.17 14.20 2.89
CA ARG A 154 -1.53 14.84 4.18
C ARG A 154 -2.75 14.20 4.83
N PHE A 155 -3.78 13.89 4.05
CA PHE A 155 -4.97 13.20 4.54
C PHE A 155 -4.65 11.83 5.14
N LEU A 156 -3.79 11.04 4.48
CA LEU A 156 -3.32 9.75 5.00
C LEU A 156 -2.58 9.92 6.33
N LEU A 157 -1.61 10.84 6.39
CA LEU A 157 -0.82 11.07 7.61
C LEU A 157 -1.69 11.52 8.77
N VAL A 158 -2.57 12.50 8.55
CA VAL A 158 -3.48 13.01 9.59
C VAL A 158 -4.45 11.91 10.03
N GLY A 159 -5.06 11.18 9.10
CA GLY A 159 -6.02 10.14 9.44
C GLY A 159 -5.41 8.98 10.22
N HIS A 160 -4.24 8.47 9.79
CA HIS A 160 -3.54 7.43 10.54
C HIS A 160 -2.99 7.92 11.88
N ALA A 161 -2.47 9.15 11.95
CA ALA A 161 -2.04 9.75 13.22
C ALA A 161 -3.22 9.92 14.19
N LEU A 162 -4.39 10.36 13.71
CA LEU A 162 -5.60 10.45 14.53
C LEU A 162 -6.02 9.07 15.04
N ILE A 163 -6.01 8.04 14.19
CA ILE A 163 -6.29 6.66 14.63
C ILE A 163 -5.34 6.27 15.76
N VAL A 164 -4.03 6.47 15.59
CA VAL A 164 -3.03 6.13 16.61
C VAL A 164 -3.25 6.91 17.91
N VAL A 165 -3.31 8.24 17.83
CA VAL A 165 -3.40 9.11 19.01
C VAL A 165 -4.69 8.88 19.79
N VAL A 166 -5.84 8.88 19.10
CA VAL A 166 -7.15 8.67 19.73
C VAL A 166 -7.23 7.28 20.35
N SER A 167 -6.75 6.25 19.65
CA SER A 167 -6.80 4.89 20.18
C SER A 167 -5.94 4.73 21.42
N LEU A 168 -4.72 5.26 21.42
CA LEU A 168 -3.85 5.20 22.60
C LEU A 168 -4.42 6.01 23.77
N TYR A 169 -5.06 7.16 23.50
CA TYR A 169 -5.72 7.97 24.53
C TYR A 169 -6.84 7.19 25.24
N PHE A 170 -7.64 6.42 24.50
CA PHE A 170 -8.71 5.58 25.08
C PHE A 170 -8.25 4.17 25.48
N GLY A 171 -6.95 3.85 25.42
CA GLY A 171 -6.45 2.51 25.73
C GLY A 171 -6.76 1.42 24.69
N LEU A 172 -7.28 1.79 23.52
CA LEU A 172 -7.64 0.91 22.41
C LEU A 172 -6.42 0.50 21.56
N TRP A 173 -5.36 0.01 22.21
CA TRP A 173 -4.05 -0.25 21.58
C TRP A 173 -4.08 -1.24 20.40
N MET A 174 -5.11 -2.08 20.31
CA MET A 174 -5.32 -3.01 19.19
C MET A 174 -5.75 -2.30 17.90
N VAL A 175 -6.41 -1.14 17.97
CA VAL A 175 -6.90 -0.43 16.76
C VAL A 175 -5.74 -0.01 15.83
N PRO A 176 -4.64 0.60 16.32
CA PRO A 176 -3.48 0.89 15.47
C PRO A 176 -2.86 -0.36 14.85
N VAL A 177 -2.86 -1.48 15.56
CA VAL A 177 -2.36 -2.77 15.05
C VAL A 177 -3.23 -3.24 13.89
N LEU A 178 -4.55 -3.24 14.05
CA LEU A 178 -5.53 -3.77 13.10
C LEU A 178 -5.80 -2.86 11.88
N ILE A 179 -5.39 -1.60 11.91
CA ILE A 179 -5.65 -0.65 10.81
C ILE A 179 -4.36 -0.07 10.26
N THR A 180 -3.57 0.59 11.11
CA THR A 180 -2.39 1.36 10.65
C THR A 180 -1.20 0.45 10.36
N LEU A 181 -1.02 -0.61 11.14
CA LEU A 181 0.08 -1.56 10.97
C LEU A 181 -0.30 -2.78 10.12
N ALA A 182 -1.60 -3.02 9.92
CA ALA A 182 -2.12 -4.17 9.19
C ALA A 182 -1.56 -4.39 7.77
N PRO A 183 -1.26 -3.36 6.95
CA PRO A 183 -0.61 -3.56 5.66
C PRO A 183 0.81 -4.15 5.73
N PHE A 184 1.42 -4.19 6.91
CA PHE A 184 2.84 -4.48 7.09
C PHE A 184 3.11 -5.78 7.84
N TYR A 185 2.12 -6.67 7.97
CA TYR A 185 2.33 -8.03 8.44
C TYR A 185 1.46 -9.02 7.67
N GLY A 186 1.84 -10.30 7.67
CA GLY A 186 1.08 -11.37 7.01
C GLY A 186 1.06 -11.30 5.47
N GLY A 187 1.96 -10.53 4.84
CA GLY A 187 2.02 -10.32 3.39
C GLY A 187 2.55 -11.50 2.56
N TRP A 188 2.85 -12.64 3.19
CA TRP A 188 3.52 -13.79 2.57
C TRP A 188 2.83 -14.31 1.31
N LEU A 189 1.49 -14.42 1.32
CA LEU A 189 0.75 -15.04 0.22
C LEU A 189 0.73 -14.12 -1.01
N LEU A 190 0.48 -12.83 -0.79
CA LEU A 190 0.58 -11.81 -1.83
C LEU A 190 2.00 -11.81 -2.42
N CYS A 191 3.01 -11.77 -1.56
CA CYS A 191 4.41 -11.81 -1.95
C CYS A 191 4.72 -13.07 -2.78
N ARG A 192 4.22 -14.25 -2.41
CA ARG A 192 4.40 -15.47 -3.23
C ARG A 192 3.77 -15.36 -4.61
N THR A 193 2.58 -14.77 -4.72
CA THR A 193 1.88 -14.60 -6.01
C THR A 193 2.56 -13.57 -6.91
N THR A 194 3.05 -12.46 -6.36
CA THR A 194 3.66 -11.37 -7.13
C THR A 194 5.15 -11.60 -7.38
N CYS A 195 5.89 -12.25 -6.47
CA CYS A 195 7.31 -12.49 -6.65
C CYS A 195 7.62 -13.58 -7.68
N ARG A 196 6.73 -14.56 -7.84
CA ARG A 196 6.91 -15.61 -8.87
C ARG A 196 6.83 -15.06 -10.29
N THR A 197 6.04 -14.03 -10.54
CA THR A 197 5.93 -13.42 -11.87
C THR A 197 7.17 -12.64 -12.28
N PHE A 198 7.94 -12.08 -11.33
CA PHE A 198 9.17 -11.35 -11.63
C PHE A 198 10.42 -12.25 -11.72
N GLY A 199 10.41 -13.43 -11.10
CA GLY A 199 11.53 -14.38 -11.15
C GLY A 199 11.62 -15.23 -12.42
N SER A 200 10.61 -15.17 -13.30
CA SER A 200 10.51 -15.98 -14.53
C SER A 200 10.66 -15.17 -15.82
N ALA A 201 10.89 -13.86 -15.75
CA ALA A 201 11.14 -13.07 -16.95
C ALA A 201 12.56 -13.39 -17.47
N PRO A 202 12.73 -13.86 -18.73
CA PRO A 202 14.05 -14.08 -19.29
C PRO A 202 14.82 -12.76 -19.28
N ALA A 203 16.06 -12.79 -18.80
CA ALA A 203 16.96 -11.66 -18.86
C ALA A 203 17.08 -11.23 -20.33
N GLN A 204 16.70 -10.00 -20.65
CA GLN A 204 17.01 -9.43 -21.95
C GLN A 204 18.54 -9.22 -21.98
N SER A 205 19.22 -10.07 -22.75
CA SER A 205 20.63 -9.93 -23.06
C SER A 205 20.82 -8.68 -23.91
N SER A 206 21.61 -7.74 -23.40
CA SER A 206 22.22 -6.63 -24.15
C SER A 206 23.07 -7.13 -25.32
#